data_AF-A0A2E9CAV4-F1
#
_entry.id   AF-A0A2E9CAV4-F1
#
_cell.length_a   1.000
_cell.length_b   1.000
_cell.length_c   1.000
_cell.angle_alpha   90.00
_cell.angle_beta   90.00
_cell.angle_gamma   90.00
#
_symmetry.space_group_name_H-M   'P 1'
#
loop_
_entity.id
_entity.type
_entity.pdbx_description
1 polymer ?
#
loop_
_entity_poly.entity_id
_entity_poly.type
_entity_poly.pdbx_seq_one_letter_code
_entity_poly.pdbx_strand_id
1 'polypeptide(L)'
;MNIEDLDLNGGTFKVNFPYHWIGWLIWVIGLLITLVGFAGAVNDLQALILSAIGLMVMAFSSPGSLEGNLHKIRKGAIDPAELQAKAESSGLSIDNWWMQQTSYVPTTDPNDWILPAPGPTTWDNSNRYGPHGDGSPLPEHPVKVGTPTPATMTLFSVYSITAIICIVVAVASMMSKDEYEGGMIIPLIVAGIGFILSLVGYFRSKMLSQMLDTPTSLVRSAPVGNPELVGQVRPIAEGCLTVVVDGNQNMSVGNMVGYHWTYEQYQCRTVKTDNGTREECSWVTIRSDKGGCPFILHDGTGGIRVNAGSFKRASYGQYLKRWDGAFAQTLGKQIMASAVAGLLGGARVKKHRWTLYGLRLGNPVYVLGQTKPRPTEALQAEGLDGTLGNSIIEVWGNEDAPGVKCTLQRGTELSNLGSSRSGFEYVVVPILLMLSGLGLIGLA
;
A
#
# COMPACT_ATOMS: atom_id res chain seq x y z
N MET A 1 -23.28 -10.84 3.58
CA MET A 1 -22.29 -11.27 4.58
C MET A 1 -22.09 -10.07 5.46
N ASN A 2 -22.47 -10.16 6.73
CA ASN A 2 -22.25 -9.08 7.68
C ASN A 2 -20.86 -9.23 8.29
N ILE A 3 -20.33 -8.15 8.88
CA ILE A 3 -19.01 -8.18 9.53
C ILE A 3 -19.01 -9.12 10.75
N GLU A 4 -20.15 -9.26 11.42
CA GLU A 4 -20.36 -10.14 12.58
C GLU A 4 -20.25 -11.63 12.20
N ASP A 5 -20.51 -11.97 10.94
CA ASP A 5 -20.40 -13.35 10.44
C ASP A 5 -18.98 -13.69 9.97
N LEU A 6 -18.08 -12.71 9.90
CA LEU A 6 -16.72 -12.89 9.39
C LEU A 6 -15.79 -13.34 10.52
N ASP A 7 -15.25 -14.56 10.41
CA ASP A 7 -14.12 -14.96 11.24
C ASP A 7 -12.88 -14.14 10.87
N LEU A 8 -12.54 -13.21 11.76
CA LEU A 8 -11.36 -12.35 11.67
C LEU A 8 -10.08 -13.08 12.02
N ASN A 9 -10.16 -14.30 12.55
CA ASN A 9 -9.01 -15.17 12.73
C ASN A 9 -8.81 -16.04 11.49
N GLY A 10 -7.74 -15.78 10.74
CA GLY A 10 -7.42 -16.56 9.55
C GLY A 10 -7.03 -18.01 9.81
N GLY A 11 -6.65 -18.35 11.05
CA GLY A 11 -6.21 -19.69 11.44
C GLY A 11 -4.92 -20.15 10.75
N THR A 12 -4.72 -21.46 10.67
CA THR A 12 -3.50 -22.04 10.08
C THR A 12 -3.51 -21.99 8.56
N PHE A 13 -4.61 -22.35 7.92
CA PHE A 13 -4.72 -22.40 6.47
C PHE A 13 -6.06 -21.87 5.98
N LYS A 14 -6.02 -21.00 4.95
CA LYS A 14 -7.22 -20.46 4.32
C LYS A 14 -7.11 -20.49 2.80
N VAL A 15 -8.10 -21.10 2.16
CA VAL A 15 -8.22 -21.13 0.70
C VAL A 15 -8.86 -19.83 0.22
N ASN A 16 -8.15 -19.09 -0.63
CA ASN A 16 -8.57 -17.77 -1.09
C ASN A 16 -8.26 -17.57 -2.57
N PHE A 17 -9.31 -17.52 -3.38
CA PHE A 17 -9.21 -17.29 -4.82
C PHE A 17 -9.32 -15.81 -5.17
N PRO A 18 -8.88 -15.41 -6.38
CA PRO A 18 -9.12 -14.05 -6.87
C PRO A 18 -10.60 -13.66 -6.77
N TYR A 19 -10.86 -12.39 -6.47
CA TYR A 19 -12.23 -11.88 -6.29
C TYR A 19 -12.62 -10.80 -7.33
N HIS A 20 -11.68 -10.42 -8.20
CA HIS A 20 -11.91 -9.57 -9.36
C HIS A 20 -11.77 -10.38 -10.65
N TRP A 21 -12.46 -9.97 -11.71
CA TRP A 21 -12.43 -10.65 -13.01
C TRP A 21 -11.02 -10.69 -13.62
N ILE A 22 -10.24 -9.60 -13.50
CA ILE A 22 -8.85 -9.54 -13.97
C ILE A 22 -7.99 -10.54 -13.21
N GLY A 23 -8.20 -10.65 -11.89
CA GLY A 23 -7.48 -11.61 -11.05
C GLY A 23 -7.75 -13.05 -11.48
N TRP A 24 -9.00 -13.38 -11.81
CA TRP A 24 -9.36 -14.68 -12.37
C TRP A 24 -8.71 -14.94 -13.73
N LEU A 25 -8.70 -13.96 -14.63
CA LEU A 25 -8.04 -14.09 -15.93
C LEU A 25 -6.54 -14.41 -15.77
N ILE A 26 -5.84 -13.64 -14.92
CA ILE A 26 -4.41 -13.86 -14.63
C ILE A 26 -4.19 -15.24 -14.01
N TRP A 27 -5.05 -15.64 -13.07
CA TRP A 27 -4.96 -16.95 -12.42
C TRP A 27 -5.13 -18.11 -13.42
N VAL A 28 -6.10 -18.03 -14.34
CA VAL A 28 -6.31 -19.04 -15.39
C VAL A 28 -5.10 -19.10 -16.33
N ILE A 29 -4.53 -17.96 -16.71
CA ILE A 29 -3.29 -17.93 -17.51
C ILE A 29 -2.15 -18.63 -16.77
N GLY A 30 -1.99 -18.33 -15.47
CA GLY A 30 -1.01 -19.00 -14.62
C GLY A 30 -1.22 -20.52 -14.57
N LEU A 31 -2.46 -20.97 -14.40
CA LEU A 31 -2.82 -22.38 -14.39
C LEU A 31 -2.46 -23.08 -15.71
N LEU A 32 -2.80 -22.47 -16.86
CA LEU A 32 -2.46 -23.02 -18.17
C LEU A 32 -0.96 -23.15 -18.37
N ILE A 33 -0.19 -22.12 -17.99
CA ILE A 33 1.28 -22.16 -18.04
C ILE A 33 1.82 -23.29 -17.16
N THR A 34 1.27 -23.47 -15.95
CA THR A 34 1.65 -24.54 -15.04
C THR A 34 1.39 -25.93 -15.62
N LEU A 35 0.22 -26.13 -16.23
CA LEU A 35 -0.14 -27.41 -16.85
C LEU A 35 0.76 -27.74 -18.04
N VAL A 36 1.08 -26.74 -18.89
CA VAL A 36 2.01 -26.92 -20.01
C VAL A 36 3.41 -27.28 -19.51
N GLY A 37 3.90 -26.61 -18.46
CA GLY A 37 5.19 -26.92 -17.84
C GLY A 37 5.26 -28.35 -17.30
N PHE A 38 4.21 -28.81 -16.60
CA PHE A 38 4.16 -30.18 -16.07
C PHE A 38 4.05 -31.23 -17.17
N ALA A 39 3.29 -30.96 -18.23
CA ALA A 39 3.23 -31.85 -19.39
C ALA A 39 4.60 -31.96 -20.10
N GLY A 40 5.31 -30.84 -20.24
CA GLY A 40 6.69 -30.83 -20.75
C GLY A 40 7.67 -31.59 -19.85
N ALA A 41 7.48 -31.52 -18.54
CA ALA A 41 8.34 -32.16 -17.54
C ALA A 41 8.37 -33.68 -17.60
N VAL A 42 7.40 -34.29 -18.29
CA VAL A 42 7.40 -35.73 -18.59
C VAL A 42 8.58 -36.12 -19.48
N ASN A 43 9.02 -35.22 -20.37
CA ASN A 43 10.11 -35.46 -21.30
C ASN A 43 11.42 -34.77 -20.88
N ASP A 44 11.32 -33.56 -20.31
CA ASP A 44 12.48 -32.79 -19.87
C ASP A 44 12.17 -32.04 -18.57
N LEU A 45 12.86 -32.40 -17.48
CA LEU A 45 12.69 -31.79 -16.16
C LEU A 45 12.91 -30.27 -16.19
N GLN A 46 13.66 -29.73 -17.16
CA GLN A 46 13.84 -28.27 -17.32
C GLN A 46 12.53 -27.54 -17.60
N ALA A 47 11.52 -28.22 -18.15
CA ALA A 47 10.18 -27.66 -18.35
C ALA A 47 9.47 -27.29 -17.03
N LEU A 48 9.93 -27.79 -15.87
CA LEU A 48 9.44 -27.38 -14.55
C LEU A 48 9.70 -25.89 -14.25
N ILE A 49 10.67 -25.25 -14.93
CA ILE A 49 10.84 -23.78 -14.85
C ILE A 49 9.58 -23.06 -15.33
N LEU A 50 8.96 -23.56 -16.40
CA LEU A 50 7.70 -23.01 -16.90
C LEU A 50 6.58 -23.23 -15.88
N SER A 51 6.54 -24.40 -15.23
CA SER A 51 5.59 -24.66 -14.14
C SER A 51 5.75 -23.68 -12.99
N ALA A 52 6.98 -23.39 -12.59
CA ALA A 52 7.29 -22.44 -11.53
C ALA A 52 6.83 -21.02 -11.89
N ILE A 53 7.00 -20.59 -13.14
CA ILE A 53 6.49 -19.29 -13.61
C ILE A 53 4.96 -19.23 -13.48
N GLY A 54 4.25 -20.24 -13.97
CA GLY A 54 2.78 -20.31 -13.86
C GLY A 54 2.29 -20.31 -12.41
N LEU A 55 2.99 -21.05 -11.53
CA LEU A 55 2.70 -21.09 -10.10
C LEU A 55 2.92 -19.72 -9.43
N MET A 56 3.98 -19.00 -9.78
CA MET A 56 4.21 -17.64 -9.27
C MET A 56 3.14 -16.66 -9.77
N VAL A 57 2.66 -16.78 -11.01
CA VAL A 57 1.53 -16.00 -11.54
C VAL A 57 0.25 -16.27 -10.73
N MET A 58 -0.03 -17.53 -10.41
CA MET A 58 -1.16 -17.89 -9.53
C MET A 58 -0.96 -17.37 -8.09
N ALA A 59 0.26 -17.41 -7.56
CA ALA A 59 0.59 -16.88 -6.23
C ALA A 59 0.29 -15.37 -6.16
N PHE A 60 0.77 -14.58 -7.12
CA PHE A 60 0.57 -13.12 -7.10
C PHE A 60 -0.87 -12.69 -7.42
N SER A 61 -1.67 -13.52 -8.08
CA SER A 61 -3.10 -13.26 -8.28
C SER A 61 -3.98 -13.69 -7.09
N SER A 62 -3.42 -14.48 -6.17
CA SER A 62 -4.12 -14.89 -4.94
C SER A 62 -4.08 -13.78 -3.89
N PRO A 63 -5.24 -13.34 -3.37
CA PRO A 63 -5.34 -12.21 -2.45
C PRO A 63 -4.83 -12.54 -1.03
N GLY A 64 -4.93 -11.60 -0.10
CA GLY A 64 -4.78 -11.89 1.33
C GLY A 64 -5.90 -12.81 1.87
N SER A 65 -5.73 -13.34 3.07
CA SER A 65 -6.67 -14.32 3.66
C SER A 65 -8.08 -13.74 3.94
N LEU A 66 -8.19 -12.43 4.18
CA LEU A 66 -9.43 -11.74 4.50
C LEU A 66 -9.90 -10.77 3.41
N GLU A 67 -8.99 -10.32 2.54
CA GLU A 67 -9.23 -9.29 1.51
C GLU A 67 -10.49 -9.54 0.66
N GLY A 68 -10.67 -10.76 0.16
CA GLY A 68 -11.84 -11.11 -0.66
C GLY A 68 -13.17 -11.05 0.10
N ASN A 69 -13.16 -11.35 1.41
CA ASN A 69 -14.36 -11.24 2.25
C ASN A 69 -14.64 -9.78 2.61
N LEU A 70 -13.61 -9.01 2.94
CA LEU A 70 -13.74 -7.57 3.21
C LEU A 70 -14.25 -6.81 1.99
N HIS A 71 -13.84 -7.19 0.78
CA HIS A 71 -14.39 -6.62 -0.45
C HIS A 71 -15.89 -6.91 -0.62
N LYS A 72 -16.35 -8.12 -0.26
CA LYS A 72 -17.78 -8.46 -0.29
C LYS A 72 -18.57 -7.66 0.74
N ILE A 73 -18.03 -7.49 1.94
CA ILE A 73 -18.65 -6.68 2.99
C ILE A 73 -18.75 -5.22 2.54
N ARG A 74 -17.67 -4.65 1.99
CA ARG A 74 -17.68 -3.28 1.46
C ARG A 74 -18.79 -3.04 0.44
N LYS A 75 -18.98 -3.98 -0.48
CA LYS A 75 -20.06 -3.90 -1.49
C LYS A 75 -21.47 -4.01 -0.91
N GLY A 76 -21.62 -4.64 0.26
CA GLY A 76 -22.92 -4.83 0.91
C GLY A 76 -23.25 -3.80 1.99
N ALA A 77 -22.24 -3.20 2.62
CA ALA A 77 -22.40 -2.33 3.79
C ALA A 77 -22.55 -0.84 3.42
N ILE A 78 -21.95 -0.40 2.32
CA ILE A 78 -22.01 0.99 1.87
C ILE A 78 -23.22 1.17 0.94
N ASP A 79 -23.92 2.31 1.07
CA ASP A 79 -25.05 2.66 0.22
C ASP A 79 -24.64 2.59 -1.27
N PRO A 80 -25.38 1.87 -2.13
CA PRO A 80 -25.16 1.85 -3.57
C PRO A 80 -25.03 3.23 -4.20
N ALA A 81 -25.75 4.25 -3.70
CA ALA A 81 -25.66 5.62 -4.21
C ALA A 81 -24.29 6.25 -3.94
N GLU A 82 -23.70 6.02 -2.76
CA GLU A 82 -22.35 6.49 -2.42
C GLU A 82 -21.29 5.74 -3.25
N LEU A 83 -21.45 4.43 -3.41
CA LEU A 83 -20.58 3.62 -4.26
C LEU A 83 -20.65 4.08 -5.72
N GLN A 84 -21.83 4.43 -6.22
CA GLN A 84 -22.02 4.95 -7.56
C GLN A 84 -21.41 6.34 -7.73
N ALA A 85 -21.67 7.28 -6.81
CA ALA A 85 -21.07 8.61 -6.86
C ALA A 85 -19.54 8.53 -6.84
N LYS A 86 -18.98 7.62 -6.04
CA LYS A 86 -17.55 7.34 -6.04
C LYS A 86 -17.09 6.75 -7.37
N ALA A 87 -17.82 5.78 -7.93
CA ALA A 87 -17.53 5.20 -9.23
C ALA A 87 -17.53 6.25 -10.35
N GLU A 88 -18.50 7.16 -10.38
CA GLU A 88 -18.63 8.26 -11.34
C GLU A 88 -17.50 9.28 -11.21
N SER A 89 -17.05 9.57 -9.99
CA SER A 89 -15.88 10.44 -9.74
C SER A 89 -14.54 9.78 -10.03
N SER A 90 -14.54 8.45 -10.22
CA SER A 90 -13.36 7.62 -10.44
C SER A 90 -13.22 7.17 -11.89
N GLY A 91 -12.04 6.69 -12.26
CA GLY A 91 -11.74 6.26 -13.61
C GLY A 91 -10.88 7.26 -14.38
N LEU A 92 -10.80 7.03 -15.69
CA LEU A 92 -9.96 7.80 -16.61
C LEU A 92 -10.77 8.94 -17.22
N SER A 93 -10.33 10.18 -17.01
CA SER A 93 -10.83 11.36 -17.70
C SER A 93 -9.79 11.91 -18.68
N ILE A 94 -10.26 12.44 -19.80
CA ILE A 94 -9.42 13.18 -20.75
C ILE A 94 -9.54 14.65 -20.39
N ASP A 95 -8.47 15.22 -19.82
CA ASP A 95 -8.47 16.61 -19.36
C ASP A 95 -8.19 17.57 -20.53
N ASN A 96 -7.30 17.17 -21.46
CA ASN A 96 -7.04 17.92 -22.68
C ASN A 96 -6.64 16.99 -23.83
N TRP A 97 -7.49 16.92 -24.85
CA TRP A 97 -7.28 16.08 -26.03
C TRP A 97 -6.00 16.47 -26.81
N TRP A 98 -5.78 17.77 -27.03
CA TRP A 98 -4.66 18.29 -27.83
C TRP A 98 -3.30 18.04 -27.16
N MET A 99 -3.24 18.18 -25.84
CA MET A 99 -2.02 17.90 -25.07
C MET A 99 -1.87 16.43 -24.68
N GLN A 100 -2.82 15.58 -25.10
CA GLN A 100 -2.94 14.17 -24.67
C GLN A 100 -2.84 14.03 -23.15
N GLN A 101 -3.46 14.95 -22.42
CA GLN A 101 -3.50 14.94 -20.97
C GLN A 101 -4.71 14.17 -20.48
N THR A 102 -4.46 13.21 -19.62
CA THR A 102 -5.47 12.38 -18.98
C THR A 102 -5.25 12.41 -17.48
N SER A 103 -6.33 12.31 -16.71
CA SER A 103 -6.22 12.03 -15.29
C SER A 103 -6.96 10.75 -14.92
N TYR A 104 -6.43 10.06 -13.92
CA TYR A 104 -6.95 8.79 -13.46
C TYR A 104 -7.09 8.83 -11.94
N VAL A 105 -8.31 8.59 -11.47
CA VAL A 105 -8.64 8.39 -10.06
C VAL A 105 -8.94 6.91 -9.88
N PRO A 106 -8.26 6.19 -8.97
CA PRO A 106 -8.54 4.78 -8.78
C PRO A 106 -9.99 4.49 -8.42
N THR A 107 -10.55 3.49 -9.08
CA THR A 107 -11.93 3.03 -8.89
C THR A 107 -12.11 2.24 -7.59
N THR A 108 -11.06 1.58 -7.12
CA THR A 108 -11.05 0.81 -5.87
C THR A 108 -9.78 1.10 -5.11
N ASP A 109 -9.92 1.45 -3.83
CA ASP A 109 -8.81 1.62 -2.91
C ASP A 109 -8.98 0.62 -1.75
N PRO A 110 -8.06 -0.34 -1.56
CA PRO A 110 -8.11 -1.29 -0.45
C PRO A 110 -8.10 -0.62 0.92
N ASN A 111 -7.46 0.55 1.05
CA ASN A 111 -7.25 1.25 2.32
C ASN A 111 -8.37 2.26 2.64
N ASP A 112 -9.48 2.22 1.91
CA ASP A 112 -10.65 3.02 2.24
C ASP A 112 -11.62 2.28 3.16
N TRP A 113 -12.62 2.97 3.68
CA TRP A 113 -13.66 2.39 4.52
C TRP A 113 -14.29 1.14 3.86
N ILE A 114 -14.50 0.12 4.66
CA ILE A 114 -15.23 -1.13 4.42
C ILE A 114 -16.67 -1.01 4.92
N LEU A 115 -16.87 -0.41 6.10
CA LEU A 115 -18.16 -0.10 6.70
C LEU A 115 -18.44 1.40 6.57
N PRO A 116 -19.71 1.84 6.55
CA PRO A 116 -20.04 3.25 6.43
C PRO A 116 -19.47 4.06 7.59
N ALA A 117 -18.94 5.25 7.27
CA ALA A 117 -18.39 6.19 8.23
C ALA A 117 -19.19 7.51 8.23
N PRO A 118 -19.26 8.25 9.35
CA PRO A 118 -20.01 9.50 9.42
C PRO A 118 -19.53 10.53 8.39
N GLY A 119 -20.45 11.08 7.60
CA GLY A 119 -20.14 12.11 6.61
C GLY A 119 -19.94 13.51 7.21
N PRO A 120 -19.35 14.47 6.46
CA PRO A 120 -19.07 15.83 6.93
C PRO A 120 -20.26 16.60 7.50
N THR A 121 -21.47 16.31 7.04
CA THR A 121 -22.73 16.93 7.50
C THR A 121 -23.08 16.58 8.95
N THR A 122 -22.56 15.47 9.46
CA THR A 122 -22.82 14.97 10.82
C THR A 122 -21.73 15.37 11.81
N TRP A 123 -20.64 15.99 11.36
CA TRP A 123 -19.52 16.34 12.22
C TRP A 123 -19.83 17.58 13.05
N ASP A 124 -19.62 17.46 14.36
CA ASP A 124 -19.67 18.62 15.24
C ASP A 124 -18.35 19.40 15.15
N ASN A 125 -18.36 20.45 14.32
CA ASN A 125 -17.23 21.35 14.18
C ASN A 125 -17.09 22.34 15.35
N SER A 126 -18.09 22.45 16.22
CA SER A 126 -18.01 23.28 17.42
C SER A 126 -17.29 22.54 18.55
N ASN A 127 -17.61 21.26 18.74
CA ASN A 127 -16.97 20.39 19.72
C ASN A 127 -16.19 19.24 19.06
N ARG A 128 -15.05 19.58 18.45
CA ARG A 128 -14.22 18.63 17.67
C ARG A 128 -13.62 17.50 18.51
N TYR A 129 -13.45 17.71 19.82
CA TYR A 129 -12.86 16.76 20.77
C TYR A 129 -13.92 15.92 21.49
N GLY A 130 -15.18 16.35 21.48
CA GLY A 130 -16.27 15.63 22.11
C GLY A 130 -16.68 14.34 21.38
N PRO A 131 -17.57 13.55 21.98
CA PRO A 131 -18.12 12.36 21.35
C PRO A 131 -18.97 12.71 20.13
N HIS A 132 -19.01 11.80 19.16
CA HIS A 132 -19.93 11.89 18.03
C HIS A 132 -21.19 11.07 18.32
N GLY A 133 -22.37 11.70 18.16
CA GLY A 133 -23.65 11.02 18.40
C GLY A 133 -23.76 10.52 19.85
N ASP A 134 -23.89 9.21 20.02
CA ASP A 134 -23.99 8.54 21.33
C ASP A 134 -22.62 8.33 22.01
N GLY A 135 -21.51 8.69 21.36
CA GLY A 135 -20.15 8.46 21.85
C GLY A 135 -19.71 7.00 21.77
N SER A 136 -20.41 6.16 21.01
CA SER A 136 -19.95 4.82 20.70
C SER A 136 -18.80 4.86 19.67
N PRO A 137 -17.87 3.89 19.71
CA PRO A 137 -16.80 3.82 18.71
C PRO A 137 -17.34 3.70 17.28
N LEU A 138 -16.58 4.14 16.28
CA LEU A 138 -16.94 3.97 14.88
C LEU A 138 -17.13 2.48 14.52
N PRO A 139 -17.95 2.16 13.50
CA PRO A 139 -18.24 0.78 13.14
C PRO A 139 -16.99 -0.08 12.89
N GLU A 140 -15.92 0.44 12.28
CA GLU A 140 -14.66 -0.30 12.09
C GLU A 140 -13.65 -0.16 13.23
N HIS A 141 -14.00 0.48 14.33
CA HIS A 141 -13.07 0.59 15.44
C HIS A 141 -12.77 -0.83 15.98
N PRO A 142 -11.51 -1.20 16.25
CA PRO A 142 -11.12 -2.54 16.71
C PRO A 142 -11.85 -3.03 17.96
N VAL A 143 -12.25 -2.12 18.85
CA VAL A 143 -13.11 -2.45 20.01
C VAL A 143 -14.50 -2.98 19.62
N LYS A 144 -15.03 -2.60 18.45
CA LYS A 144 -16.32 -3.10 17.92
C LYS A 144 -16.15 -4.33 17.04
N VAL A 145 -15.22 -4.29 16.08
CA VAL A 145 -15.08 -5.38 15.09
C VAL A 145 -14.07 -6.44 15.48
N GLY A 146 -13.08 -6.11 16.32
CA GLY A 146 -11.91 -6.94 16.58
C GLY A 146 -10.75 -6.64 15.61
N THR A 147 -9.56 -7.10 15.98
CA THR A 147 -8.34 -6.97 15.16
C THR A 147 -8.19 -8.22 14.29
N PRO A 148 -8.14 -8.08 12.95
CA PRO A 148 -7.99 -9.24 12.07
C PRO A 148 -6.59 -9.82 12.11
N THR A 149 -6.51 -11.15 12.16
CA THR A 149 -5.24 -11.89 12.09
C THR A 149 -5.17 -12.66 10.77
N PRO A 150 -4.15 -12.43 9.92
CA PRO A 150 -4.02 -13.14 8.66
C PRO A 150 -3.74 -14.63 8.88
N ALA A 151 -4.27 -15.49 8.01
CA ALA A 151 -4.01 -16.92 8.06
C ALA A 151 -2.51 -17.22 7.88
N THR A 152 -1.98 -18.19 8.63
CA THR A 152 -0.54 -18.52 8.59
C THR A 152 -0.10 -18.89 7.17
N MET A 153 -0.90 -19.72 6.50
CA MET A 153 -0.69 -20.13 5.11
C MET A 153 -1.94 -19.87 4.27
N THR A 154 -1.76 -19.33 3.07
CA THR A 154 -2.81 -19.19 2.06
C THR A 154 -2.42 -19.93 0.78
N LEU A 155 -3.25 -19.84 -0.27
CA LEU A 155 -2.86 -20.37 -1.59
C LEU A 155 -1.57 -19.74 -2.12
N PHE A 156 -1.22 -18.51 -1.70
CA PHE A 156 0.06 -17.91 -2.00
C PHE A 156 1.22 -18.81 -1.54
N SER A 157 1.24 -19.21 -0.27
CA SER A 157 2.28 -20.09 0.27
C SER A 157 2.36 -21.44 -0.47
N VAL A 158 1.22 -22.04 -0.79
CA VAL A 158 1.16 -23.32 -1.51
C VAL A 158 1.80 -23.17 -2.89
N TYR A 159 1.35 -22.20 -3.69
CA TYR A 159 1.89 -21.99 -5.03
C TYR A 159 3.36 -21.59 -5.01
N SER A 160 3.77 -20.72 -4.08
CA SER A 160 5.18 -20.30 -3.97
C SER A 160 6.10 -21.44 -3.53
N ILE A 161 5.70 -22.27 -2.55
CA ILE A 161 6.49 -23.42 -2.12
C ILE A 161 6.58 -24.45 -3.26
N THR A 162 5.47 -24.75 -3.95
CA THR A 162 5.51 -25.64 -5.12
C THR A 162 6.40 -25.06 -6.23
N ALA A 163 6.37 -23.74 -6.47
CA ALA A 163 7.25 -23.10 -7.44
C ALA A 163 8.73 -23.23 -7.06
N ILE A 164 9.07 -23.06 -5.77
CA ILE A 164 10.43 -23.27 -5.25
C ILE A 164 10.88 -24.71 -5.51
N ILE A 165 10.04 -25.71 -5.22
CA ILE A 165 10.34 -27.12 -5.49
C ILE A 165 10.60 -27.34 -6.98
N CYS A 166 9.74 -26.81 -7.86
CA CYS A 166 9.94 -26.90 -9.31
C CYS A 166 11.26 -26.28 -9.77
N ILE A 167 11.63 -25.11 -9.24
CA ILE A 167 12.91 -24.45 -9.54
C ILE A 167 14.08 -25.31 -9.09
N VAL A 168 14.04 -25.83 -7.86
CA VAL A 168 15.12 -26.66 -7.31
C VAL A 168 15.32 -27.91 -8.14
N VAL A 169 14.25 -28.63 -8.46
CA VAL A 169 14.33 -29.87 -9.26
C VAL A 169 14.84 -29.58 -10.67
N ALA A 170 14.34 -28.52 -11.32
CA ALA A 170 14.79 -28.14 -12.66
C ALA A 170 16.27 -27.76 -12.67
N VAL A 171 16.71 -26.90 -11.76
CA VAL A 171 18.09 -26.42 -11.69
C VAL A 171 19.04 -27.56 -11.32
N ALA A 172 18.69 -28.42 -10.36
CA ALA A 172 19.48 -29.59 -10.03
C ALA A 172 19.64 -30.53 -11.24
N SER A 173 18.56 -30.76 -12.00
CA SER A 173 18.61 -31.55 -13.24
C SER A 173 19.43 -30.89 -14.35
N MET A 174 19.52 -29.56 -14.38
CA MET A 174 20.42 -28.85 -15.31
C MET A 174 21.88 -29.05 -14.90
N MET A 175 22.17 -28.91 -13.61
CA MET A 175 23.52 -29.02 -13.06
C MET A 175 24.09 -30.44 -13.14
N SER A 176 23.22 -31.45 -13.14
CA SER A 176 23.64 -32.85 -13.29
C SER A 176 23.98 -33.25 -14.73
N LYS A 177 23.84 -32.36 -15.73
CA LYS A 177 24.21 -32.64 -17.12
C LYS A 177 25.69 -32.30 -17.34
N ASP A 178 26.41 -33.17 -18.06
CA ASP A 178 27.86 -33.02 -18.31
C ASP A 178 28.25 -31.72 -19.03
N GLU A 179 27.31 -31.12 -19.77
CA GLU A 179 27.48 -29.87 -20.52
C GLU A 179 27.18 -28.61 -19.68
N TYR A 180 26.99 -28.75 -18.36
CA TYR A 180 26.68 -27.61 -17.50
C TYR A 180 27.90 -26.71 -17.25
N GLU A 181 27.98 -25.59 -17.96
CA GLU A 181 29.04 -24.58 -17.77
C GLU A 181 28.65 -23.45 -16.79
N GLY A 182 27.44 -23.48 -16.24
CA GLY A 182 26.90 -22.38 -15.42
C GLY A 182 27.53 -22.23 -14.03
N GLY A 183 28.32 -23.21 -13.58
CA GLY A 183 28.96 -23.26 -12.27
C GLY A 183 28.00 -22.87 -11.12
N MET A 184 28.49 -22.07 -10.18
CA MET A 184 27.70 -21.58 -9.04
C MET A 184 26.78 -20.39 -9.37
N ILE A 185 26.81 -19.85 -10.59
CA ILE A 185 26.13 -18.58 -10.91
C ILE A 185 24.61 -18.72 -10.75
N ILE A 186 24.01 -19.77 -11.29
CA ILE A 186 22.55 -19.97 -11.23
C ILE A 186 22.08 -20.19 -9.78
N PRO A 187 22.68 -21.09 -8.97
CA PRO A 187 22.38 -21.20 -7.54
C PRO A 187 22.50 -19.87 -6.77
N LEU A 188 23.55 -19.08 -7.03
CA LEU A 188 23.75 -17.77 -6.39
C LEU A 188 22.67 -16.75 -6.77
N ILE A 189 22.16 -16.76 -8.00
CA ILE A 189 21.04 -15.91 -8.40
C ILE A 189 19.78 -16.30 -7.61
N VAL A 190 19.47 -17.59 -7.52
CA VAL A 190 18.31 -18.08 -6.75
C VAL A 190 18.42 -17.69 -5.27
N ALA A 191 19.60 -17.91 -4.67
CA ALA A 191 19.88 -17.52 -3.29
C ALA A 191 19.78 -16.00 -3.08
N GLY A 192 20.32 -15.22 -4.00
CA GLY A 192 20.30 -13.75 -3.96
C GLY A 192 18.89 -13.18 -4.03
N ILE A 193 18.03 -13.70 -4.91
CA ILE A 193 16.61 -13.33 -4.96
C ILE A 193 15.91 -13.66 -3.64
N GLY A 194 16.12 -14.89 -3.12
CA GLY A 194 15.57 -15.31 -1.84
C GLY A 194 16.01 -14.40 -0.67
N PHE A 195 17.28 -14.00 -0.64
CA PHE A 195 17.83 -13.10 0.37
C PHE A 195 17.18 -11.70 0.31
N ILE A 196 17.09 -11.10 -0.88
CA ILE A 196 16.45 -9.78 -1.07
C ILE A 196 14.99 -9.83 -0.63
N LEU A 197 14.25 -10.85 -1.04
CA LEU A 197 12.85 -11.04 -0.66
C LEU A 197 12.71 -11.28 0.86
N SER A 198 13.64 -12.00 1.49
CA SER A 198 13.66 -12.22 2.93
C SER A 198 13.88 -10.93 3.72
N LEU A 199 14.77 -10.05 3.25
CA LEU A 199 14.99 -8.73 3.87
C LEU A 199 13.74 -7.86 3.80
N VAL A 200 13.13 -7.75 2.62
CA VAL A 200 11.87 -6.99 2.44
C VAL A 200 10.76 -7.60 3.30
N GLY A 201 10.66 -8.92 3.30
CA GLY A 201 9.71 -9.69 4.11
C GLY A 201 9.86 -9.48 5.61
N TYR A 202 11.09 -9.44 6.10
CA TYR A 202 11.39 -9.19 7.52
C TYR A 202 10.86 -7.83 7.98
N PHE A 203 11.11 -6.76 7.21
CA PHE A 203 10.60 -5.43 7.57
C PHE A 203 9.07 -5.34 7.50
N ARG A 204 8.43 -6.02 6.54
CA ARG A 204 6.96 -6.10 6.47
C ARG A 204 6.37 -6.89 7.63
N SER A 205 6.99 -8.02 7.98
CA SER A 205 6.59 -8.86 9.11
C SER A 205 6.73 -8.11 10.45
N LYS A 206 7.83 -7.36 10.64
CA LYS A 206 8.01 -6.46 11.79
C LYS A 206 6.89 -5.44 11.93
N MET A 207 6.48 -4.81 10.83
CA MET A 207 5.39 -3.83 10.84
C MET A 207 4.04 -4.51 11.19
N LEU A 208 3.79 -5.69 10.62
CA LEU A 208 2.60 -6.49 10.90
C LEU A 208 2.54 -6.90 12.37
N SER A 209 3.62 -7.45 12.93
CA SER A 209 3.68 -7.83 14.35
C SER A 209 3.42 -6.63 15.25
N GLN A 210 4.00 -5.47 14.95
CA GLN A 210 3.78 -4.26 15.76
C GLN A 210 2.29 -3.86 15.83
N MET A 211 1.57 -3.94 14.71
CA MET A 211 0.12 -3.69 14.65
C MET A 211 -0.71 -4.76 15.37
N LEU A 212 -0.26 -6.02 15.36
CA LEU A 212 -0.97 -7.11 16.05
C LEU A 212 -0.72 -7.12 17.56
N ASP A 213 0.47 -6.74 17.99
CA ASP A 213 0.91 -6.81 19.38
C ASP A 213 0.54 -5.54 20.18
N THR A 214 0.15 -4.45 19.51
CA THR A 214 -0.22 -3.19 20.16
C THR A 214 -1.75 -3.05 20.20
N PRO A 215 -2.38 -3.02 21.39
CA PRO A 215 -3.82 -2.85 21.47
C PRO A 215 -4.24 -1.42 21.12
N THR A 216 -5.25 -1.30 20.25
CA THR A 216 -5.87 -0.02 19.88
C THR A 216 -6.60 0.60 21.05
N SER A 217 -6.26 1.85 21.36
CA SER A 217 -6.92 2.63 22.39
C SER A 217 -8.08 3.44 21.82
N LEU A 218 -9.14 3.62 22.62
CA LEU A 218 -10.16 4.63 22.33
C LEU A 218 -9.58 6.03 22.55
N VAL A 219 -9.96 6.98 21.71
CA VAL A 219 -9.48 8.36 21.77
C VAL A 219 -9.84 9.02 23.10
N ARG A 220 -11.06 8.81 23.62
CA ARG A 220 -11.48 9.37 24.92
C ARG A 220 -10.59 8.95 26.11
N SER A 221 -9.84 7.87 25.97
CA SER A 221 -8.99 7.27 27.01
C SER A 221 -7.57 6.99 26.52
N ALA A 222 -7.10 7.73 25.51
CA ALA A 222 -5.78 7.53 24.94
C ALA A 222 -4.68 7.89 25.97
N PRO A 223 -3.74 6.98 26.27
CA PRO A 223 -2.66 7.24 27.22
C PRO A 223 -1.55 8.12 26.63
N VAL A 224 -0.83 8.83 27.49
CA VAL A 224 0.48 9.42 27.16
C VAL A 224 1.48 8.29 26.92
N GLY A 225 2.33 8.41 25.88
CA GLY A 225 3.23 7.33 25.47
C GLY A 225 3.10 7.06 23.97
N ASN A 226 2.99 5.80 23.56
CA ASN A 226 2.87 5.42 22.15
C ASN A 226 1.58 4.61 21.88
N PRO A 227 0.37 5.18 22.08
CA PRO A 227 -0.86 4.48 21.80
C PRO A 227 -1.09 4.24 20.31
N GLU A 228 -1.77 3.15 20.01
CA GLU A 228 -2.36 2.86 18.71
C GLU A 228 -3.77 3.45 18.64
N LEU A 229 -4.06 4.20 17.59
CA LEU A 229 -5.31 4.92 17.38
C LEU A 229 -5.82 4.67 15.97
N VAL A 230 -7.12 4.40 15.84
CA VAL A 230 -7.80 4.26 14.57
C VAL A 230 -9.01 5.18 14.55
N GLY A 231 -9.19 5.92 13.46
CA GLY A 231 -10.35 6.79 13.35
C GLY A 231 -10.49 7.45 12.00
N GLN A 232 -11.37 8.43 11.96
CA GLN A 232 -11.66 9.25 10.80
C GLN A 232 -10.88 10.56 10.87
N VAL A 233 -10.35 11.00 9.74
CA VAL A 233 -9.73 12.32 9.58
C VAL A 233 -10.81 13.39 9.55
N ARG A 234 -10.77 14.31 10.51
CA ARG A 234 -11.70 15.45 10.63
C ARG A 234 -10.95 16.78 10.63
N PRO A 235 -11.61 17.87 10.22
CA PRO A 235 -10.97 19.18 10.12
C PRO A 235 -10.60 19.72 11.51
N ILE A 236 -9.51 20.46 11.53
CA ILE A 236 -9.07 21.25 12.69
C ILE A 236 -9.32 22.74 12.45
N ALA A 237 -9.21 23.57 13.48
CA ALA A 237 -9.48 25.01 13.39
C ALA A 237 -8.54 25.73 12.39
N GLU A 238 -7.29 25.29 12.25
CA GLU A 238 -6.32 25.85 11.29
C GLU A 238 -6.66 25.55 9.82
N GLY A 239 -7.65 24.69 9.56
CA GLY A 239 -8.10 24.33 8.22
C GLY A 239 -7.37 23.14 7.61
N CYS A 240 -7.48 23.00 6.29
CA CYS A 240 -6.89 21.90 5.52
C CYS A 240 -6.16 22.43 4.30
N LEU A 241 -5.29 21.59 3.74
CA LEU A 241 -4.47 21.94 2.59
C LEU A 241 -5.25 21.73 1.28
N THR A 242 -5.02 22.64 0.33
CA THR A 242 -5.26 22.40 -1.10
C THR A 242 -3.92 22.17 -1.75
N VAL A 243 -3.67 20.92 -2.14
CA VAL A 243 -2.38 20.51 -2.70
C VAL A 243 -2.39 20.81 -4.19
N VAL A 244 -1.49 21.69 -4.62
CA VAL A 244 -1.27 22.04 -6.03
C VAL A 244 -0.06 21.28 -6.54
N VAL A 245 -0.28 20.31 -7.43
CA VAL A 245 0.77 19.40 -7.91
C VAL A 245 1.67 20.10 -8.93
N ASP A 246 2.97 20.15 -8.64
CA ASP A 246 4.01 20.72 -9.51
C ASP A 246 3.72 22.17 -9.96
N GLY A 247 3.01 22.93 -9.11
CA GLY A 247 2.67 24.35 -9.31
C GLY A 247 1.54 24.60 -10.31
N ASN A 248 0.82 23.57 -10.75
CA ASN A 248 -0.29 23.71 -11.70
C ASN A 248 -1.65 23.72 -10.99
N GLN A 249 -2.36 24.85 -11.02
CA GLN A 249 -3.66 25.01 -10.34
C GLN A 249 -4.75 24.04 -10.85
N ASN A 250 -4.66 23.60 -12.11
CA ASN A 250 -5.57 22.60 -12.68
C ASN A 250 -5.31 21.18 -12.12
N MET A 251 -4.16 20.98 -11.48
CA MET A 251 -3.77 19.74 -10.82
C MET A 251 -3.82 19.93 -9.30
N SER A 252 -4.98 20.35 -8.81
CA SER A 252 -5.20 20.60 -7.39
C SER A 252 -6.16 19.60 -6.76
N VAL A 253 -5.92 19.24 -5.51
CA VAL A 253 -6.82 18.43 -4.69
C VAL A 253 -6.99 19.08 -3.33
N GLY A 254 -8.23 19.42 -2.97
CA GLY A 254 -8.59 20.04 -1.71
C GLY A 254 -8.88 19.05 -0.58
N ASN A 255 -9.03 19.60 0.63
CA ASN A 255 -9.34 18.88 1.88
C ASN A 255 -8.28 17.83 2.24
N MET A 256 -7.01 18.15 2.02
CA MET A 256 -5.87 17.28 2.30
C MET A 256 -5.28 17.62 3.67
N VAL A 257 -4.87 16.61 4.43
CA VAL A 257 -4.15 16.79 5.71
C VAL A 257 -2.71 16.25 5.65
N GLY A 258 -2.42 15.42 4.66
CA GLY A 258 -1.08 14.92 4.37
C GLY A 258 -0.97 14.54 2.91
N TYR A 259 0.16 14.83 2.28
CA TYR A 259 0.39 14.52 0.88
C TYR A 259 1.83 14.15 0.57
N HIS A 260 1.98 13.42 -0.53
CA HIS A 260 3.23 13.21 -1.22
C HIS A 260 2.92 13.10 -2.71
N TRP A 261 3.54 13.93 -3.55
CA TRP A 261 3.42 13.80 -4.98
C TRP A 261 4.77 13.57 -5.64
N THR A 262 4.76 12.82 -6.73
CA THR A 262 5.92 12.57 -7.58
C THR A 262 5.64 13.00 -9.00
N TYR A 263 6.66 13.57 -9.64
CA TYR A 263 6.70 13.86 -11.06
C TYR A 263 7.75 12.96 -11.71
N GLU A 264 7.30 12.14 -12.65
CA GLU A 264 8.10 11.15 -13.36
C GLU A 264 8.11 11.45 -14.86
N GLN A 265 9.25 11.18 -15.49
CA GLN A 265 9.44 11.26 -16.94
C GLN A 265 9.75 9.89 -17.50
N TYR A 266 9.12 9.55 -18.62
CA TYR A 266 9.49 8.38 -19.40
C TYR A 266 10.62 8.78 -20.35
N GLN A 267 11.85 8.45 -19.96
CA GLN A 267 13.06 8.80 -20.67
C GLN A 267 13.54 7.59 -21.47
N CYS A 268 13.84 7.82 -22.75
CA CYS A 268 14.37 6.81 -23.65
C CYS A 268 15.78 7.21 -24.09
N ARG A 269 16.72 6.27 -24.01
CA ARG A 269 18.10 6.45 -24.48
C ARG A 269 18.45 5.36 -25.49
N THR A 270 19.27 5.71 -26.46
CA THR A 270 19.82 4.74 -27.41
C THR A 270 21.09 4.15 -26.82
N VAL A 271 21.09 2.84 -26.57
CA VAL A 271 22.23 2.09 -26.07
C VAL A 271 22.84 1.28 -27.21
N LYS A 272 24.17 1.32 -27.33
CA LYS A 272 24.89 0.45 -28.27
C LYS A 272 24.98 -0.95 -27.66
N THR A 273 24.57 -1.93 -28.44
CA THR A 273 24.68 -3.36 -28.16
C THR A 273 25.57 -4.01 -29.20
N ASP A 274 26.12 -5.18 -28.91
CA ASP A 274 27.05 -5.89 -29.79
C ASP A 274 26.48 -6.14 -31.21
N ASN A 275 25.15 -6.22 -31.34
CA ASN A 275 24.41 -6.41 -32.59
C ASN A 275 23.65 -5.16 -33.09
N GLY A 276 24.02 -3.95 -32.65
CA GLY A 276 23.42 -2.70 -33.17
C GLY A 276 23.06 -1.69 -32.09
N THR A 277 21.91 -1.00 -32.24
CA THR A 277 21.43 -0.04 -31.24
C THR A 277 20.04 -0.42 -30.76
N ARG A 278 19.81 -0.33 -29.45
CA ARG A 278 18.50 -0.58 -28.82
C ARG A 278 18.06 0.64 -28.03
N GLU A 279 16.77 0.95 -28.08
CA GLU A 279 16.18 1.96 -27.22
C GLU A 279 15.83 1.35 -25.86
N GLU A 280 16.42 1.87 -24.79
CA GLU A 280 16.05 1.55 -23.42
C GLU A 280 15.24 2.71 -22.84
N CYS A 281 14.05 2.42 -22.34
CA CYS A 281 13.17 3.42 -21.75
C CYS A 281 12.82 3.05 -20.31
N SER A 282 12.89 4.04 -19.41
CA SER A 282 12.50 3.88 -18.01
C SER A 282 11.77 5.13 -17.49
N TRP A 283 10.95 4.93 -16.47
CA TRP A 283 10.38 6.03 -15.70
C TRP A 283 11.42 6.52 -14.69
N VAL A 284 11.68 7.82 -14.69
CA VAL A 284 12.63 8.46 -13.79
C VAL A 284 11.90 9.54 -13.01
N THR A 285 11.97 9.48 -11.67
CA THR A 285 11.43 10.55 -10.81
C THR A 285 12.34 11.78 -10.90
N ILE A 286 11.77 12.91 -11.25
CA ILE A 286 12.50 14.17 -11.47
C ILE A 286 12.26 15.16 -10.32
N ARG A 287 11.03 15.23 -9.84
CA ARG A 287 10.65 16.07 -8.70
C ARG A 287 9.68 15.31 -7.82
N SER A 288 9.72 15.63 -6.54
CA SER A 288 8.70 15.24 -5.58
C SER A 288 8.57 16.32 -4.53
N ASP A 289 7.42 16.34 -3.88
CA ASP A 289 7.20 17.18 -2.71
C ASP A 289 6.26 16.45 -1.75
N LYS A 290 6.38 16.77 -0.46
CA LYS A 290 5.60 16.19 0.61
C LYS A 290 5.32 17.24 1.67
N GLY A 291 4.14 17.13 2.28
CA GLY A 291 3.74 18.02 3.35
C GLY A 291 2.54 17.48 4.09
N GLY A 292 2.15 18.19 5.15
CA GLY A 292 0.97 17.86 5.92
C GLY A 292 0.66 18.97 6.92
N CYS A 293 -0.59 19.01 7.35
CA CYS A 293 -1.06 19.88 8.42
C CYS A 293 -1.65 19.03 9.56
N PRO A 294 -1.80 19.59 10.76
CA PRO A 294 -2.52 18.93 11.82
C PRO A 294 -3.97 18.62 11.42
N PHE A 295 -4.55 17.58 12.01
CA PHE A 295 -5.96 17.22 11.86
C PHE A 295 -6.50 16.59 13.14
N ILE A 296 -7.82 16.42 13.21
CA ILE A 296 -8.47 15.69 14.30
C ILE A 296 -8.68 14.24 13.87
N LEU A 297 -8.04 13.29 14.56
CA LEU A 297 -8.42 11.88 14.46
C LEU A 297 -9.62 11.67 15.37
N HIS A 298 -10.72 11.20 14.80
CA HIS A 298 -11.96 10.97 15.55
C HIS A 298 -12.41 9.52 15.43
N ASP A 299 -12.50 8.82 16.56
CA ASP A 299 -12.84 7.39 16.61
C ASP A 299 -14.32 7.12 16.96
N GLY A 300 -15.12 8.18 17.14
CA GLY A 300 -16.53 8.12 17.54
C GLY A 300 -16.71 8.50 19.01
N THR A 301 -15.77 8.07 19.87
CA THR A 301 -15.77 8.37 21.30
C THR A 301 -15.21 9.75 21.63
N GLY A 302 -14.30 10.26 20.80
CA GLY A 302 -13.75 11.60 20.90
C GLY A 302 -12.82 11.94 19.74
N GLY A 303 -12.37 13.19 19.72
CA GLY A 303 -11.33 13.68 18.80
C GLY A 303 -9.98 13.85 19.47
N ILE A 304 -8.88 13.63 18.77
CA ILE A 304 -7.52 13.95 19.24
C ILE A 304 -6.72 14.61 18.12
N ARG A 305 -5.88 15.58 18.50
CA ARG A 305 -5.03 16.30 17.55
C ARG A 305 -3.87 15.41 17.10
N VAL A 306 -3.71 15.24 15.79
CA VAL A 306 -2.60 14.50 15.18
C VAL A 306 -1.79 15.43 14.29
N ASN A 307 -0.49 15.54 14.56
CA ASN A 307 0.43 16.38 13.79
C ASN A 307 0.99 15.59 12.61
N ALA A 308 0.23 15.49 11.51
CA ALA A 308 0.56 14.66 10.35
C ALA A 308 1.96 14.93 9.76
N GLY A 309 2.35 16.21 9.68
CA GLY A 309 3.64 16.63 9.13
C GLY A 309 4.86 16.19 9.94
N SER A 310 4.66 15.73 11.20
CA SER A 310 5.75 15.26 12.06
C SER A 310 6.15 13.80 11.81
N PHE A 311 5.33 13.02 11.11
CA PHE A 311 5.55 11.59 10.92
C PHE A 311 6.68 11.31 9.92
N LYS A 312 7.74 10.64 10.39
CA LYS A 312 8.83 10.15 9.52
C LYS A 312 8.36 9.07 8.55
N ARG A 313 7.33 8.31 8.93
CA ARG A 313 6.78 7.17 8.19
C ARG A 313 5.28 7.36 7.98
N ALA A 314 4.93 8.05 6.90
CA ALA A 314 3.57 8.20 6.44
C ALA A 314 3.34 7.32 5.20
N SER A 315 2.35 6.43 5.26
CA SER A 315 1.92 5.59 4.14
C SER A 315 0.50 5.95 3.76
N TYR A 316 0.33 6.53 2.57
CA TYR A 316 -1.00 6.93 2.09
C TYR A 316 -1.69 5.85 1.26
N GLY A 317 -1.10 4.66 1.16
CA GLY A 317 -1.63 3.55 0.37
C GLY A 317 -1.58 3.81 -1.13
N GLN A 318 -2.66 3.44 -1.83
CA GLN A 318 -2.81 3.72 -3.25
C GLN A 318 -2.90 5.23 -3.50
N TYR A 319 -2.39 5.68 -4.66
CA TYR A 319 -2.47 7.09 -5.03
C TYR A 319 -3.93 7.56 -5.14
N LEU A 320 -4.19 8.82 -4.82
CA LEU A 320 -5.51 9.43 -4.91
C LEU A 320 -5.85 9.81 -6.35
N LYS A 321 -4.90 10.41 -7.05
CA LYS A 321 -5.08 10.87 -8.43
C LYS A 321 -3.74 10.86 -9.16
N ARG A 322 -3.78 10.44 -10.42
CA ARG A 322 -2.66 10.49 -11.36
C ARG A 322 -3.04 11.36 -12.53
N TRP A 323 -2.06 12.08 -13.06
CA TRP A 323 -2.16 12.78 -14.34
C TRP A 323 -1.05 12.24 -15.25
N ASP A 324 -1.40 11.90 -16.48
CA ASP A 324 -0.47 11.46 -17.51
C ASP A 324 -0.59 12.40 -18.71
N GLY A 325 0.54 12.73 -19.36
CA GLY A 325 0.58 13.61 -20.52
C GLY A 325 1.75 13.30 -21.46
N ALA A 326 1.59 13.60 -22.76
CA ALA A 326 2.67 13.49 -23.75
C ALA A 326 3.69 14.63 -23.63
N PHE A 327 3.26 15.77 -23.06
CA PHE A 327 4.08 16.96 -22.85
C PHE A 327 4.08 17.35 -21.38
N ALA A 328 5.16 17.99 -20.93
CA ALA A 328 5.20 18.71 -19.67
C ALA A 328 4.10 19.78 -19.66
N GLN A 329 3.64 20.15 -18.46
CA GLN A 329 2.51 21.05 -18.20
C GLN A 329 2.49 22.33 -19.07
N THR A 330 3.65 22.80 -19.52
CA THR A 330 3.78 23.88 -20.52
C THR A 330 4.87 23.55 -21.55
N LEU A 331 4.77 24.14 -22.75
CA LEU A 331 5.77 23.99 -23.81
C LEU A 331 7.17 24.43 -23.35
N GLY A 332 7.27 25.46 -22.49
CA GLY A 332 8.54 25.90 -21.89
C GLY A 332 9.13 24.89 -20.91
N LYS A 333 8.32 24.29 -20.04
CA LYS A 333 8.76 23.19 -19.17
C LYS A 333 9.16 21.95 -20.00
N GLN A 334 8.55 21.74 -21.17
CA GLN A 334 8.90 20.64 -22.09
C GLN A 334 10.27 20.85 -22.75
N ILE A 335 10.56 22.08 -23.18
CA ILE A 335 11.84 22.46 -23.75
C ILE A 335 12.94 22.32 -22.69
N MET A 336 12.72 22.80 -21.46
CA MET A 336 13.67 22.62 -20.35
C MET A 336 13.86 21.15 -19.96
N ALA A 337 12.78 20.37 -19.86
CA ALA A 337 12.87 18.94 -19.58
C ALA A 337 13.69 18.20 -20.65
N SER A 338 13.47 18.55 -21.92
CA SER A 338 14.18 17.94 -23.06
C SER A 338 15.64 18.41 -23.14
N ALA A 339 15.92 19.67 -22.81
CA ALA A 339 17.27 20.22 -22.74
C ALA A 339 18.08 19.59 -21.59
N VAL A 340 17.50 19.45 -20.40
CA VAL A 340 18.16 18.82 -19.24
C VAL A 340 18.40 17.33 -19.47
N ALA A 341 17.42 16.60 -20.03
CA ALA A 341 17.59 15.19 -20.36
C ALA A 341 18.62 14.97 -21.50
N GLY A 342 18.68 15.89 -22.46
CA GLY A 342 19.71 15.90 -23.50
C GLY A 342 21.12 16.17 -22.96
N LEU A 343 21.25 17.13 -22.03
CA LEU A 343 22.54 17.53 -21.47
C LEU A 343 23.12 16.51 -20.47
N LEU A 344 22.27 15.81 -19.70
CA LEU A 344 22.70 14.86 -18.67
C LEU A 344 22.81 13.40 -19.14
N GLY A 345 22.50 13.09 -20.41
CA GLY A 345 22.62 11.73 -20.89
C GLY A 345 22.06 11.40 -22.28
N GLY A 346 21.77 12.40 -23.14
CA GLY A 346 21.25 12.17 -24.49
C GLY A 346 19.88 11.51 -24.54
N ALA A 347 19.10 11.56 -23.45
CA ALA A 347 17.81 10.88 -23.35
C ALA A 347 16.67 11.76 -23.91
N ARG A 348 15.76 11.14 -24.66
CA ARG A 348 14.53 11.78 -25.16
C ARG A 348 13.38 11.51 -24.20
N VAL A 349 12.70 12.57 -23.76
CA VAL A 349 11.48 12.46 -22.95
C VAL A 349 10.29 12.20 -23.85
N LYS A 350 9.52 11.13 -23.57
CA LYS A 350 8.32 10.76 -24.36
C LYS A 350 7.01 10.99 -23.61
N LYS A 351 7.00 10.84 -22.28
CA LYS A 351 5.79 10.92 -21.47
C LYS A 351 6.09 11.53 -20.10
N HIS A 352 5.05 12.08 -19.51
CA HIS A 352 5.06 12.78 -18.23
C HIS A 352 3.98 12.18 -17.35
N ARG A 353 4.30 11.95 -16.08
CA ARG A 353 3.37 11.43 -15.10
C ARG A 353 3.50 12.19 -13.80
N TRP A 354 2.37 12.60 -13.24
CA TRP A 354 2.29 13.14 -11.90
C TRP A 354 1.39 12.22 -11.09
N THR A 355 1.85 11.79 -9.92
CA THR A 355 1.07 10.92 -9.06
C THR A 355 0.97 11.56 -7.68
N LEU A 356 -0.26 11.77 -7.20
CA LEU A 356 -0.55 12.32 -5.87
C LEU A 356 -1.03 11.20 -4.95
N TYR A 357 -0.34 11.07 -3.82
CA TYR A 357 -0.73 10.25 -2.68
C TYR A 357 -1.11 11.18 -1.53
N GLY A 358 -2.04 10.77 -0.67
CA GLY A 358 -2.31 11.53 0.54
C GLY A 358 -3.50 11.08 1.34
N LEU A 359 -3.81 11.87 2.36
CA LEU A 359 -4.88 11.65 3.31
C LEU A 359 -5.85 12.85 3.25
N ARG A 360 -7.13 12.57 3.03
CA ARG A 360 -8.20 13.58 2.93
C ARG A 360 -9.12 13.54 4.14
N LEU A 361 -9.84 14.65 4.34
CA LEU A 361 -10.97 14.67 5.26
C LEU A 361 -11.93 13.51 4.96
N GLY A 362 -12.40 12.86 6.02
CA GLY A 362 -13.28 11.70 5.96
C GLY A 362 -12.58 10.37 5.72
N ASN A 363 -11.29 10.34 5.33
CA ASN A 363 -10.58 9.07 5.15
C ASN A 363 -10.34 8.35 6.49
N PRO A 364 -10.25 7.01 6.46
CA PRO A 364 -9.79 6.24 7.59
C PRO A 364 -8.29 6.45 7.77
N VAL A 365 -7.85 6.54 9.02
CA VAL A 365 -6.44 6.65 9.38
C VAL A 365 -6.12 5.77 10.58
N TYR A 366 -5.01 5.06 10.45
CA TYR A 366 -4.32 4.31 11.48
C TYR A 366 -3.11 5.12 11.92
N VAL A 367 -2.97 5.33 13.22
CA VAL A 367 -1.87 6.10 13.80
C VAL A 367 -1.28 5.30 14.95
N LEU A 368 0.01 5.03 14.85
CA LEU A 368 0.84 4.68 15.99
C LEU A 368 1.80 5.83 16.21
N GLY A 369 1.58 6.62 17.26
CA GLY A 369 2.29 7.88 17.45
C GLY A 369 2.55 8.17 18.91
N GLN A 370 3.53 9.03 19.15
CA GLN A 370 3.85 9.48 20.50
C GLN A 370 2.84 10.54 20.95
N THR A 371 2.06 10.22 21.95
CA THR A 371 1.10 11.13 22.58
C THR A 371 1.81 11.92 23.67
N LYS A 372 1.75 13.25 23.59
CA LYS A 372 2.34 14.20 24.55
C LYS A 372 1.30 15.19 25.07
N PRO A 373 1.45 15.67 26.31
CA PRO A 373 0.68 16.81 26.80
C PRO A 373 0.88 18.04 25.92
N ARG A 374 -0.20 18.79 25.69
CA ARG A 374 -0.16 20.06 24.98
C ARG A 374 0.24 21.19 25.93
N PRO A 375 1.01 22.19 25.46
CA PRO A 375 1.30 23.36 26.26
C PRO A 375 0.03 24.19 26.49
N THR A 376 -0.07 24.83 27.65
CA THR A 376 -1.25 25.60 28.08
C THR A 376 -1.61 26.70 27.07
N GLU A 377 -0.61 27.32 26.45
CA GLU A 377 -0.78 28.38 25.45
C GLU A 377 -1.52 27.84 24.21
N ALA A 378 -1.24 26.60 23.80
CA ALA A 378 -1.90 25.97 22.66
C ALA A 378 -3.35 25.58 22.98
N LEU A 379 -3.65 25.26 24.24
CA LEU A 379 -5.02 24.99 24.69
C LEU A 379 -5.86 26.26 24.70
N GLN A 380 -5.31 27.35 25.25
CA GLN A 380 -5.97 28.65 25.28
C GLN A 380 -6.19 29.23 23.87
N ALA A 381 -5.21 29.08 22.97
CA ALA A 381 -5.32 29.52 21.58
C ALA A 381 -6.47 28.83 20.82
N GLU A 382 -6.78 27.59 21.19
CA GLU A 382 -7.90 26.82 20.62
C GLU A 382 -9.20 26.97 21.44
N GLY A 383 -9.17 27.70 22.56
CA GLY A 383 -10.34 27.91 23.43
C GLY A 383 -10.74 26.67 24.25
N LEU A 384 -9.79 25.76 24.51
CA LEU A 384 -10.03 24.53 25.27
C LEU A 384 -9.91 24.79 26.78
N ASP A 385 -10.89 24.29 27.54
CA ASP A 385 -10.97 24.46 28.99
C ASP A 385 -10.13 23.43 29.78
N GLY A 386 -9.57 22.44 29.10
CA GLY A 386 -8.74 21.39 29.67
C GLY A 386 -9.51 20.29 30.43
N THR A 387 -10.84 20.30 30.39
CA THR A 387 -11.67 19.31 31.10
C THR A 387 -11.68 17.95 30.40
N LEU A 388 -11.58 17.95 29.06
CA LEU A 388 -11.54 16.74 28.25
C LEU A 388 -10.10 16.22 28.13
N GLY A 389 -9.83 15.03 28.69
CA GLY A 389 -8.50 14.42 28.71
C GLY A 389 -7.86 14.22 27.33
N ASN A 390 -8.65 13.91 26.31
CA ASN A 390 -8.21 13.76 24.93
C ASN A 390 -7.93 15.09 24.21
N SER A 391 -8.43 16.21 24.73
CA SER A 391 -8.20 17.55 24.17
C SER A 391 -6.86 18.17 24.63
N ILE A 392 -6.34 17.71 25.77
CA ILE A 392 -5.11 18.20 26.40
C ILE A 392 -3.84 17.47 25.95
N ILE A 393 -3.98 16.49 25.07
CA ILE A 393 -2.89 15.70 24.50
C ILE A 393 -2.91 15.80 22.97
N GLU A 394 -1.76 15.59 22.36
CA GLU A 394 -1.61 15.54 20.91
C GLU A 394 -0.61 14.47 20.48
N VAL A 395 -0.75 14.02 19.24
CA VAL A 395 0.02 12.90 18.70
C VAL A 395 1.08 13.40 17.72
N TRP A 396 2.32 12.93 17.93
CA TRP A 396 3.51 13.24 17.15
C TRP A 396 4.15 11.97 16.58
N GLY A 397 4.85 12.10 15.45
CA GLY A 397 5.50 10.98 14.75
C GLY A 397 7.01 11.15 14.54
N ASN A 398 7.65 12.04 15.30
CA ASN A 398 9.05 12.42 15.16
C ASN A 398 10.00 11.55 16.02
N GLU A 399 9.54 11.02 17.15
CA GLU A 399 10.33 10.21 18.08
C GLU A 399 9.81 8.77 18.11
N ASP A 400 10.70 7.81 17.87
CA ASP A 400 10.42 6.38 18.02
C ASP A 400 10.76 5.94 19.45
N ALA A 401 10.02 4.99 20.00
CA ALA A 401 10.38 4.31 21.24
C ALA A 401 11.13 2.99 20.95
N PRO A 402 11.90 2.44 21.91
CA PRO A 402 12.48 1.10 21.76
C PRO A 402 11.40 0.07 21.44
N GLY A 403 11.53 -0.61 20.29
CA GLY A 403 10.55 -1.60 19.83
C GLY A 403 9.30 -1.04 19.14
N VAL A 404 9.07 0.28 19.14
CA VAL A 404 7.88 0.91 18.55
C VAL A 404 8.27 1.99 17.55
N LYS A 405 7.86 1.81 16.30
CA LYS A 405 8.06 2.78 15.22
C LYS A 405 6.79 3.59 15.01
N CYS A 406 6.89 4.91 15.20
CA CYS A 406 5.78 5.79 14.93
C CYS A 406 5.46 5.78 13.43
N THR A 407 4.19 5.52 13.09
CA THR A 407 3.69 5.42 11.73
C THR A 407 2.31 6.04 11.61
N LEU A 408 2.05 6.65 10.46
CA LEU A 408 0.73 7.11 10.05
C LEU A 408 0.37 6.39 8.75
N GLN A 409 -0.77 5.72 8.72
CA GLN A 409 -1.21 4.96 7.56
C GLN A 409 -2.65 5.28 7.21
N ARG A 410 -2.94 5.48 5.94
CA ARG A 410 -4.32 5.53 5.47
C ARG A 410 -4.93 4.13 5.56
N GLY A 411 -6.16 4.03 6.04
CA GLY A 411 -6.84 2.76 6.34
C GLY A 411 -7.09 2.57 7.83
N THR A 412 -8.00 1.66 8.16
CA THR A 412 -8.21 1.16 9.52
C THR A 412 -7.32 -0.07 9.76
N GLU A 413 -7.26 -0.57 10.99
CA GLU A 413 -6.67 -1.89 11.24
C GLU A 413 -7.34 -2.97 10.37
N LEU A 414 -8.68 -2.92 10.26
CA LEU A 414 -9.44 -3.88 9.46
C LEU A 414 -8.98 -3.90 8.00
N SER A 415 -8.78 -2.74 7.37
CA SER A 415 -8.32 -2.65 5.98
C SER A 415 -6.83 -3.00 5.83
N ASN A 416 -5.98 -2.51 6.72
CA ASN A 416 -4.53 -2.63 6.61
C ASN A 416 -4.04 -4.05 6.93
N LEU A 417 -4.58 -4.67 7.99
CA LEU A 417 -4.25 -6.04 8.37
C LEU A 417 -5.03 -7.06 7.55
N GLY A 418 -6.29 -6.78 7.20
CA GLY A 418 -7.13 -7.69 6.42
C GLY A 418 -6.66 -7.92 4.98
N SER A 419 -5.95 -6.95 4.40
CA SER A 419 -5.27 -7.09 3.10
C SER A 419 -3.85 -7.62 3.20
N SER A 420 -3.30 -7.73 4.42
CA SER A 420 -1.93 -8.19 4.65
C SER A 420 -1.80 -9.72 4.55
N ARG A 421 -0.59 -10.18 4.25
CA ARG A 421 -0.20 -11.59 4.35
C ARG A 421 0.40 -11.86 5.72
N SER A 422 0.53 -13.14 6.09
CA SER A 422 1.12 -13.50 7.38
C SER A 422 2.63 -13.23 7.42
N GLY A 423 3.17 -13.10 8.64
CA GLY A 423 4.61 -13.07 8.86
C GLY A 423 5.30 -14.33 8.33
N PHE A 424 4.63 -15.49 8.37
CA PHE A 424 5.13 -16.73 7.78
C PHE A 424 5.32 -16.60 6.27
N GLU A 425 4.33 -16.11 5.54
CA GLU A 425 4.42 -15.91 4.08
C GLU A 425 5.44 -14.83 3.70
N TYR A 426 5.58 -13.77 4.51
CA TYR A 426 6.57 -12.74 4.27
C TYR A 426 8.01 -13.21 4.50
N VAL A 427 8.25 -14.08 5.48
CA VAL A 427 9.62 -14.41 5.93
C VAL A 427 10.02 -15.82 5.54
N VAL A 428 9.22 -16.83 5.86
CA VAL A 428 9.61 -18.24 5.71
C VAL A 428 9.68 -18.63 4.23
N VAL A 429 8.71 -18.23 3.41
CA VAL A 429 8.69 -18.59 1.98
C VAL A 429 9.93 -18.04 1.23
N PRO A 430 10.31 -16.75 1.37
CA PRO A 430 11.57 -16.26 0.82
C PRO A 430 12.83 -16.92 1.38
N ILE A 431 12.85 -17.26 2.68
CA ILE A 431 13.98 -17.97 3.29
C ILE A 431 14.12 -19.37 2.67
N LEU A 432 13.01 -20.07 2.43
CA LEU A 432 13.04 -21.37 1.74
C LEU A 432 13.65 -21.25 0.35
N LEU A 433 13.33 -20.19 -0.42
CA LEU A 433 13.95 -19.92 -1.72
C LEU A 433 15.46 -19.66 -1.58
N MET A 434 15.86 -18.87 -0.58
CA MET A 434 17.27 -18.59 -0.30
C MET A 434 18.05 -19.85 0.05
N LEU A 435 17.55 -20.64 1.00
CA LEU A 435 18.17 -21.89 1.44
C LEU A 435 18.21 -22.92 0.32
N SER A 436 17.19 -22.95 -0.53
CA SER A 436 17.16 -23.78 -1.74
C SER A 436 18.27 -23.42 -2.71
N GLY A 437 18.49 -22.12 -2.98
CA GLY A 437 19.61 -21.66 -3.80
C GLY A 437 20.97 -22.02 -3.19
N LEU A 438 21.14 -21.87 -1.87
CA LEU A 438 22.37 -22.27 -1.18
C LEU A 438 22.59 -23.79 -1.19
N GLY A 439 21.54 -24.59 -1.04
CA GLY A 439 21.61 -26.04 -1.12
C GLY A 439 22.05 -26.53 -2.50
N LEU A 440 21.61 -25.87 -3.57
CA LEU A 440 22.05 -26.15 -4.93
C LEU A 440 23.55 -25.90 -5.13
N ILE A 441 24.19 -25.00 -4.39
CA ILE A 441 25.66 -24.79 -4.46
C ILE A 441 26.41 -26.07 -4.10
N GLY A 442 25.89 -26.90 -3.20
CA GLY A 442 26.50 -28.18 -2.85
C GLY A 442 26.52 -29.21 -3.98
N LEU A 443 25.77 -28.97 -5.06
CA LEU A 443 25.75 -29.78 -6.28
C LEU A 443 26.60 -29.18 -7.42
N ALA A 444 27.13 -27.96 -7.24
CA ALA A 444 27.80 -27.16 -8.28
C ALA A 444 29.30 -27.45 -8.42
#